data_AF-A0A1A0N0U3-F1
#
_entry.id   AF-A0A1A0N0U3-F1
#
_cell.length_a   1.000
_cell.length_b   1.000
_cell.length_c   1.000
_cell.angle_alpha   90.00
_cell.angle_beta   90.00
_cell.angle_gamma   90.00
#
_symmetry.space_group_name_H-M   'P 1'
#
loop_
_entity.id
_entity.type
_entity.pdbx_description
1 polymer ?
#
loop_
_entity_poly.entity_id
_entity_poly.type
_entity_poly.pdbx_seq_one_letter_code
_entity_poly.pdbx_strand_id
1 'polypeptide(L)'
;MQGYSGSRAVSRRDALRYAAAASALFGLGVASAGAAAPTARAAAPQLIDFAARQIPAQHIRAAGYSGVINYVSLSRPGSTFGAKPITRPYAEALTQAGLVIVSNYQYGKPGGTAPSDFTRGFAGGVADAQTAWQLHTAAGGGRSAPIFFSVDDDINRQTWNSVALQWFRGINSVLGVQRTGVYGGINVCQWAIGDGVIGSSSTPGRRWAWQTRSWSKGQVHPAA
;
A
#
# COMPACT_ATOMS: atom_id res chain seq x y z
N MET A 1 7.16 71.68 -5.51
CA MET A 1 7.96 71.25 -4.34
C MET A 1 7.65 69.79 -4.05
N GLN A 2 8.72 68.98 -3.92
CA GLN A 2 8.91 67.69 -3.23
C GLN A 2 7.68 66.76 -3.02
N GLY A 3 7.75 65.45 -3.29
CA GLY A 3 8.89 64.58 -3.56
C GLY A 3 8.43 63.15 -3.87
N TYR A 4 9.19 62.46 -4.72
CA TYR A 4 9.07 61.04 -5.01
C TYR A 4 9.68 60.22 -3.86
N SER A 5 9.01 59.14 -3.46
CA SER A 5 9.68 57.96 -2.88
C SER A 5 8.93 56.71 -3.31
N GLY A 6 9.56 55.92 -4.17
CA GLY A 6 9.04 54.65 -4.66
C GLY A 6 9.68 53.48 -3.92
N SER A 7 8.86 52.58 -3.40
CA SER A 7 9.28 51.26 -2.95
C SER A 7 8.89 50.22 -4.02
N ARG A 8 9.85 49.81 -4.87
CA ARG A 8 9.65 48.69 -5.80
C ARG A 8 9.75 47.37 -5.03
N ALA A 9 8.66 46.60 -5.03
CA ALA A 9 8.64 45.24 -4.51
C ALA A 9 9.42 44.30 -5.44
N VAL A 10 10.41 43.61 -4.90
CA VAL A 10 11.21 42.60 -5.62
C VAL A 10 10.36 41.36 -5.85
N SER A 11 10.18 40.98 -7.11
CA SER A 11 9.43 39.77 -7.50
C SER A 11 10.37 38.58 -7.64
N ARG A 12 9.86 37.36 -7.43
CA ARG A 12 10.60 36.07 -7.48
C ARG A 12 11.39 35.82 -8.78
N ARG A 13 11.19 36.63 -9.82
CA ARG A 13 11.94 36.59 -11.09
C ARG A 13 13.27 37.34 -11.07
N ASP A 14 13.52 38.21 -10.09
CA ASP A 14 14.76 39.00 -9.99
C ASP A 14 15.89 38.25 -9.25
N ALA A 15 15.55 37.24 -8.44
CA ALA A 15 16.51 36.42 -7.70
C ALA A 15 17.30 35.42 -8.60
N LEU A 16 16.86 35.19 -9.83
CA LEU A 16 17.50 34.25 -10.77
C LEU A 16 18.50 34.91 -11.74
N ARG A 17 18.75 36.22 -11.61
CA ARG A 17 19.63 36.98 -12.54
C ARG A 17 21.02 37.34 -11.99
N TYR A 18 21.38 36.92 -10.78
CA TYR A 18 22.71 37.21 -10.18
C TYR A 18 23.62 35.97 -10.05
N ALA A 19 23.66 35.10 -11.06
CA ALA A 19 24.57 33.95 -11.06
C ALA A 19 25.53 33.89 -12.25
N ALA A 20 25.72 34.97 -13.01
CA ALA A 20 26.67 34.99 -14.12
C ALA A 20 27.49 36.29 -14.20
N ALA A 21 28.82 36.12 -14.28
CA ALA A 21 29.93 37.08 -14.40
C ALA A 21 30.62 37.44 -13.06
N ALA A 22 31.94 37.33 -12.85
CA ALA A 22 33.13 37.00 -13.65
C ALA A 22 34.18 36.37 -12.69
N SER A 23 35.20 35.60 -13.09
CA SER A 23 36.46 36.08 -13.69
C SER A 23 37.36 34.88 -14.02
N ALA A 24 38.15 35.00 -15.09
CA ALA A 24 39.16 34.03 -15.50
C ALA A 24 40.56 34.36 -14.93
N LEU A 25 41.37 33.29 -14.79
CA LEU A 25 42.84 33.19 -14.79
C LEU A 25 43.63 33.27 -13.45
N PHE A 26 44.03 32.08 -12.97
CA PHE A 26 45.41 31.60 -12.67
C PHE A 26 45.48 30.69 -11.42
N GLY A 27 45.92 29.44 -11.63
CA GLY A 27 46.79 28.73 -10.68
C GLY A 27 46.16 27.74 -9.69
N LEU A 28 46.61 26.47 -9.82
CA LEU A 28 46.67 25.40 -8.81
C LEU A 28 45.37 24.66 -8.46
N GLY A 29 45.46 23.32 -8.58
CA GLY A 29 44.35 22.37 -8.53
C GLY A 29 43.50 22.48 -7.27
N VAL A 30 42.19 22.62 -7.49
CA VAL A 30 41.17 22.40 -6.48
C VAL A 30 40.39 21.18 -6.95
N ALA A 31 40.53 20.08 -6.23
CA ALA A 31 39.70 18.90 -6.45
C ALA A 31 38.24 19.33 -6.31
N SER A 32 37.49 19.30 -7.41
CA SER A 32 36.05 19.46 -7.38
C SER A 32 35.47 18.25 -6.67
N ALA A 33 35.27 18.38 -5.35
CA ALA A 33 34.38 17.52 -4.61
C ALA A 33 32.97 17.75 -5.18
N GLY A 34 32.64 17.01 -6.24
CA GLY A 34 31.29 16.89 -6.77
C GLY A 34 30.43 16.20 -5.73
N ALA A 35 30.03 16.94 -4.70
CA ALA A 35 28.91 16.55 -3.87
C ALA A 35 27.69 16.54 -4.79
N ALA A 36 27.35 15.35 -5.29
CA ALA A 36 26.10 15.13 -5.99
C ALA A 36 25.00 15.69 -5.09
N ALA A 37 24.33 16.75 -5.56
CA ALA A 37 23.18 17.30 -4.86
C ALA A 37 22.21 16.14 -4.58
N PRO A 38 21.65 16.05 -3.36
CA PRO A 38 20.74 14.97 -3.02
C PRO A 38 19.63 14.93 -4.07
N THR A 39 19.50 13.79 -4.74
CA THR A 39 18.41 13.58 -5.69
C THR A 39 17.11 13.68 -4.92
N ALA A 40 16.38 14.78 -5.13
CA ALA A 40 15.07 14.97 -4.55
C ALA A 40 14.15 13.84 -5.04
N ARG A 41 13.83 12.91 -4.14
CA ARG A 41 12.87 11.84 -4.40
C ARG A 41 11.52 12.29 -3.88
N ALA A 42 10.51 12.33 -4.75
CA ALA A 42 9.14 12.55 -4.31
C ALA A 42 8.78 11.50 -3.25
N ALA A 43 8.06 11.91 -2.21
CA ALA A 43 7.53 10.99 -1.22
C ALA A 43 6.73 9.88 -1.93
N ALA A 44 6.89 8.64 -1.46
CA ALA A 44 6.11 7.53 -2.01
C ALA A 44 4.61 7.79 -1.81
N PRO A 45 3.75 7.41 -2.76
CA PRO A 45 2.31 7.57 -2.61
C PRO A 45 1.83 6.88 -1.33
N GLN A 46 0.98 7.55 -0.57
CA GLN A 46 0.41 7.01 0.66
C GLN A 46 -1.02 6.54 0.41
N LEU A 47 -1.33 5.33 0.87
CA LEU A 47 -2.67 4.76 0.90
C LEU A 47 -3.13 4.62 2.35
N ILE A 48 -4.44 4.66 2.57
CA ILE A 48 -5.06 4.41 3.88
C ILE A 48 -6.00 3.21 3.85
N ASP A 49 -6.01 2.44 4.93
CA ASP A 49 -7.03 1.45 5.21
C ASP A 49 -7.92 1.88 6.38
N PHE A 50 -9.19 1.49 6.35
CA PHE A 50 -10.17 1.79 7.39
C PHE A 50 -11.33 0.81 7.30
N ALA A 51 -11.83 0.36 8.47
CA ALA A 51 -12.94 -0.58 8.56
C ALA A 51 -14.21 0.04 9.16
N ALA A 52 -14.07 0.98 10.10
CA ALA A 52 -15.20 1.45 10.91
C ALA A 52 -16.31 2.13 10.10
N ARG A 53 -15.95 3.01 9.15
CA ARG A 53 -16.87 3.75 8.29
C ARG A 53 -16.20 4.18 6.99
N GLN A 54 -16.97 4.35 5.93
CA GLN A 54 -16.48 4.96 4.70
C GLN A 54 -16.08 6.42 4.94
N ILE A 55 -15.02 6.86 4.26
CA ILE A 55 -14.54 8.25 4.29
C ILE A 55 -14.88 8.86 2.93
N PRO A 56 -15.53 10.02 2.85
CA PRO A 56 -15.82 10.65 1.55
C PRO A 56 -14.55 10.79 0.70
N ALA A 57 -14.61 10.38 -0.57
CA ALA A 57 -13.44 10.33 -1.45
C ALA A 57 -12.69 11.67 -1.54
N GLN A 58 -13.44 12.79 -1.55
CA GLN A 58 -12.86 14.12 -1.58
C GLN A 58 -12.06 14.45 -0.31
N HIS A 59 -12.45 13.93 0.85
CA HIS A 59 -11.69 14.12 2.10
C HIS A 59 -10.38 13.34 2.07
N ILE A 60 -10.39 12.12 1.51
CA ILE A 60 -9.18 11.31 1.35
C ILE A 60 -8.18 12.02 0.44
N ARG A 61 -8.65 12.54 -0.70
CA ARG A 61 -7.84 13.33 -1.63
C ARG A 61 -7.32 14.61 -0.99
N ALA A 62 -8.17 15.38 -0.31
CA ALA A 62 -7.79 16.63 0.34
C ALA A 62 -6.76 16.42 1.46
N ALA A 63 -6.78 15.25 2.12
CA ALA A 63 -5.77 14.85 3.10
C ALA A 63 -4.43 14.43 2.47
N GLY A 64 -4.31 14.42 1.13
CA GLY A 64 -3.07 14.14 0.41
C GLY A 64 -2.81 12.65 0.13
N TYR A 65 -3.76 11.76 0.41
CA TYR A 65 -3.60 10.35 0.09
C TYR A 65 -3.81 10.07 -1.40
N SER A 66 -3.07 9.11 -1.94
CA SER A 66 -3.16 8.68 -3.34
C SER A 66 -4.22 7.60 -3.56
N GLY A 67 -4.80 7.07 -2.49
CA GLY A 67 -5.77 5.99 -2.58
C GLY A 67 -6.08 5.29 -1.27
N VAL A 68 -6.76 4.16 -1.38
CA VAL A 68 -7.20 3.35 -0.26
C VAL A 68 -6.85 1.88 -0.44
N ILE A 69 -6.67 1.19 0.68
CA ILE A 69 -6.72 -0.26 0.76
C ILE A 69 -8.06 -0.60 1.44
N ASN A 70 -8.98 -1.25 0.74
CA ASN A 70 -10.34 -1.45 1.23
C ASN A 70 -10.79 -2.91 1.15
N TYR A 71 -11.78 -3.24 1.98
CA TYR A 71 -12.04 -4.63 2.34
C TYR A 71 -13.05 -5.30 1.42
N VAL A 72 -12.65 -6.39 0.80
CA VAL A 72 -13.51 -7.34 0.08
C VAL A 72 -13.88 -8.51 0.99
N SER A 73 -14.32 -8.19 2.22
CA SER A 73 -14.72 -9.14 3.26
C SER A 73 -15.91 -8.57 4.02
N LEU A 74 -16.70 -9.45 4.65
CA LEU A 74 -17.86 -9.05 5.46
C LEU A 74 -17.45 -8.72 6.90
N SER A 75 -18.37 -8.12 7.66
CA SER A 75 -18.24 -8.04 9.12
C SER A 75 -18.35 -9.43 9.73
N ARG A 76 -17.48 -9.74 10.69
CA ARG A 76 -17.59 -10.98 11.50
C ARG A 76 -18.67 -10.85 12.58
N PRO A 77 -19.20 -11.96 13.13
CA PRO A 77 -20.20 -11.94 14.18
C PRO A 77 -19.82 -11.01 15.35
N GLY A 78 -20.77 -10.25 15.87
CA GLY A 78 -20.53 -9.31 16.97
C GLY A 78 -19.72 -8.06 16.58
N SER A 79 -19.51 -7.81 15.29
CA SER A 79 -18.93 -6.56 14.79
C SER A 79 -19.78 -5.94 13.69
N THR A 80 -19.71 -4.62 13.54
CA THR A 80 -20.38 -3.89 12.46
C THR A 80 -19.42 -2.86 11.90
N PHE A 81 -18.87 -3.15 10.72
CA PHE A 81 -17.93 -2.30 10.03
C PHE A 81 -18.60 -1.62 8.84
N GLY A 82 -18.72 -0.29 8.89
CA GLY A 82 -19.36 0.50 7.83
C GLY A 82 -18.54 0.59 6.53
N ALA A 83 -17.30 0.10 6.51
CA ALA A 83 -16.47 0.01 5.31
C ALA A 83 -16.15 -1.44 4.89
N LYS A 84 -16.89 -2.44 5.42
CA LYS A 84 -16.74 -3.85 5.04
C LYS A 84 -18.09 -4.45 4.62
N PRO A 85 -18.28 -4.85 3.35
CA PRO A 85 -17.33 -4.75 2.23
C PRO A 85 -17.35 -3.36 1.55
N ILE A 86 -16.34 -3.10 0.71
CA ILE A 86 -16.41 -2.05 -0.31
C ILE A 86 -17.61 -2.29 -1.25
N THR A 87 -18.27 -1.21 -1.68
CA THR A 87 -19.40 -1.27 -2.60
C THR A 87 -19.06 -0.62 -3.95
N ARG A 88 -19.80 -0.98 -5.01
CA ARG A 88 -19.66 -0.39 -6.35
C ARG A 88 -19.78 1.15 -6.33
N PRO A 89 -20.81 1.77 -5.72
CA PRO A 89 -20.91 3.23 -5.72
C PRO A 89 -19.74 3.91 -4.99
N TYR A 90 -19.23 3.29 -3.93
CA TYR A 90 -18.09 3.84 -3.19
C TYR A 90 -16.78 3.72 -3.99
N ALA A 91 -16.55 2.58 -4.65
CA ALA A 91 -15.42 2.40 -5.55
C ALA A 91 -15.44 3.42 -6.70
N GLU A 92 -16.61 3.65 -7.31
CA GLU A 92 -16.77 4.65 -8.37
C GLU A 92 -16.48 6.07 -7.86
N ALA A 93 -16.96 6.43 -6.66
CA ALA A 93 -16.66 7.73 -6.05
C ALA A 93 -15.15 7.92 -5.78
N LEU A 94 -14.45 6.87 -5.32
CA LEU A 94 -12.99 6.89 -5.14
C LEU A 94 -12.27 7.09 -6.48
N THR A 95 -12.63 6.30 -7.50
CA THR A 95 -12.02 6.41 -8.84
C THR A 95 -12.28 7.77 -9.49
N GLN A 96 -13.49 8.32 -9.39
CA GLN A 96 -13.82 9.67 -9.88
C GLN A 96 -13.02 10.77 -9.18
N ALA A 97 -12.66 10.57 -7.91
CA ALA A 97 -11.76 11.48 -7.19
C ALA A 97 -10.28 11.32 -7.59
N GLY A 98 -9.94 10.35 -8.45
CA GLY A 98 -8.57 10.05 -8.87
C GLY A 98 -7.79 9.20 -7.87
N LEU A 99 -8.47 8.47 -6.98
CA LEU A 99 -7.86 7.63 -5.95
C LEU A 99 -7.68 6.19 -6.44
N VAL A 100 -6.51 5.61 -6.15
CA VAL A 100 -6.24 4.18 -6.36
C VAL A 100 -6.99 3.34 -5.32
N ILE A 101 -7.43 2.16 -5.71
CA ILE A 101 -8.10 1.20 -4.83
C ILE A 101 -7.33 -0.12 -4.85
N VAL A 102 -6.93 -0.60 -3.68
CA VAL A 102 -6.33 -1.93 -3.48
C VAL A 102 -7.30 -2.78 -2.68
N SER A 103 -7.50 -4.03 -3.10
CA SER A 103 -8.39 -4.97 -2.42
C SER A 103 -7.66 -5.73 -1.30
N ASN A 104 -8.28 -5.79 -0.13
CA ASN A 104 -7.81 -6.55 1.03
C ASN A 104 -8.91 -7.47 1.57
N TYR A 105 -8.55 -8.68 1.99
CA TYR A 105 -9.42 -9.62 2.65
C TYR A 105 -8.96 -9.82 4.10
N GLN A 106 -9.88 -9.56 5.03
CA GLN A 106 -9.75 -9.93 6.44
C GLN A 106 -11.14 -10.02 7.06
N TYR A 107 -11.57 -11.23 7.36
CA TYR A 107 -12.83 -11.49 8.05
C TYR A 107 -12.58 -11.70 9.55
N GLY A 108 -11.75 -12.67 9.88
CA GLY A 108 -11.36 -13.05 11.23
C GLY A 108 -10.40 -12.08 11.91
N LYS A 109 -10.20 -12.28 13.22
CA LYS A 109 -9.20 -11.58 14.03
C LYS A 109 -8.75 -12.49 15.19
N PRO A 110 -7.45 -12.51 15.56
CA PRO A 110 -6.98 -13.22 16.75
C PRO A 110 -7.80 -12.82 17.99
N GLY A 111 -8.24 -13.81 18.77
CA GLY A 111 -9.05 -13.59 19.97
C GLY A 111 -10.46 -13.03 19.73
N GLY A 112 -10.91 -12.93 18.47
CA GLY A 112 -12.26 -12.50 18.12
C GLY A 112 -13.29 -13.64 18.11
N THR A 113 -14.54 -13.27 17.86
CA THR A 113 -15.67 -14.19 17.60
C THR A 113 -15.48 -15.08 16.36
N ALA A 114 -14.62 -14.64 15.43
CA ALA A 114 -14.10 -15.44 14.34
C ALA A 114 -12.56 -15.40 14.44
N PRO A 115 -11.89 -16.56 14.54
CA PRO A 115 -10.42 -16.61 14.65
C PRO A 115 -9.75 -16.14 13.35
N SER A 116 -8.43 -15.97 13.38
CA SER A 116 -7.63 -15.59 12.21
C SER A 116 -7.93 -16.47 10.99
N ASP A 117 -8.15 -15.87 9.82
CA ASP A 117 -8.69 -16.56 8.65
C ASP A 117 -7.85 -17.77 8.23
N PHE A 118 -6.52 -17.64 8.31
CA PHE A 118 -5.58 -18.68 7.95
C PHE A 118 -5.75 -19.98 8.75
N THR A 119 -6.33 -19.96 9.95
CA THR A 119 -6.47 -21.16 10.80
C THR A 119 -7.45 -22.18 10.21
N ARG A 120 -8.21 -21.80 9.18
CA ARG A 120 -9.12 -22.69 8.45
C ARG A 120 -8.43 -23.51 7.35
N GLY A 121 -7.12 -23.35 7.17
CA GLY A 121 -6.31 -24.15 6.24
C GLY A 121 -6.82 -24.08 4.80
N PHE A 122 -6.58 -25.15 4.02
CA PHE A 122 -6.86 -25.17 2.58
C PHE A 122 -8.33 -24.88 2.25
N ALA A 123 -9.27 -25.59 2.89
CA ALA A 123 -10.70 -25.41 2.63
C ALA A 123 -11.17 -23.99 2.99
N GLY A 124 -10.63 -23.41 4.07
CA GLY A 124 -10.83 -22.01 4.41
C GLY A 124 -10.33 -21.06 3.32
N GLY A 125 -9.14 -21.32 2.79
CA GLY A 125 -8.53 -20.49 1.75
C GLY A 125 -9.36 -20.47 0.47
N VAL A 126 -9.94 -21.61 0.08
CA VAL A 126 -10.87 -21.70 -1.05
C VAL A 126 -12.11 -20.83 -0.79
N ALA A 127 -12.76 -21.00 0.36
CA ALA A 127 -13.98 -20.27 0.71
C ALA A 127 -13.73 -18.74 0.79
N ASP A 128 -12.58 -18.34 1.33
CA ASP A 128 -12.19 -16.94 1.46
C ASP A 128 -11.90 -16.31 0.13
N ALA A 129 -11.17 -17.01 -0.74
CA ALA A 129 -10.89 -16.52 -2.08
C ALA A 129 -12.14 -16.40 -2.93
N GLN A 130 -13.09 -17.33 -2.82
CA GLN A 130 -14.39 -17.23 -3.49
C GLN A 130 -15.18 -16.01 -3.01
N THR A 131 -15.25 -15.81 -1.68
CA THR A 131 -15.93 -14.66 -1.08
C THR A 131 -15.25 -13.34 -1.51
N ALA A 132 -13.92 -13.29 -1.41
CA ALA A 132 -13.13 -12.13 -1.79
C ALA A 132 -13.33 -11.78 -3.26
N TRP A 133 -13.33 -12.78 -4.15
CA TRP A 133 -13.52 -12.59 -5.58
C TRP A 133 -14.91 -12.07 -5.92
N GLN A 134 -15.94 -12.64 -5.30
CA GLN A 134 -17.32 -12.18 -5.46
C GLN A 134 -17.46 -10.72 -5.06
N LEU A 135 -16.93 -10.33 -3.90
CA LEU A 135 -17.02 -8.96 -3.40
C LEU A 135 -16.15 -7.99 -4.22
N HIS A 136 -14.94 -8.40 -4.61
CA HIS A 136 -14.06 -7.64 -5.49
C HIS A 136 -14.72 -7.32 -6.83
N THR A 137 -15.28 -8.33 -7.50
CA THR A 137 -15.94 -8.16 -8.79
C THR A 137 -17.25 -7.38 -8.68
N ALA A 138 -18.04 -7.60 -7.62
CA ALA A 138 -19.25 -6.82 -7.34
C ALA A 138 -18.95 -5.32 -7.14
N ALA A 139 -17.81 -4.98 -6.53
CA ALA A 139 -17.35 -3.60 -6.40
C ALA A 139 -16.75 -3.00 -7.69
N GLY A 140 -16.67 -3.77 -8.78
CA GLY A 140 -16.08 -3.34 -10.06
C GLY A 140 -14.57 -3.55 -10.17
N GLY A 141 -13.98 -4.37 -9.30
CA GLY A 141 -12.57 -4.71 -9.33
C GLY A 141 -12.13 -5.39 -10.64
N GLY A 142 -10.98 -4.98 -11.16
CA GLY A 142 -10.43 -5.47 -12.42
C GLY A 142 -9.93 -6.91 -12.34
N ARG A 143 -10.14 -7.70 -13.39
CA ARG A 143 -9.86 -9.15 -13.39
C ARG A 143 -8.39 -9.53 -13.17
N SER A 144 -7.46 -8.60 -13.41
CA SER A 144 -6.03 -8.78 -13.20
C SER A 144 -5.52 -8.22 -11.87
N ALA A 145 -6.35 -7.49 -11.12
CA ALA A 145 -5.93 -6.87 -9.87
C ALA A 145 -5.72 -7.94 -8.77
N PRO A 146 -4.66 -7.80 -7.96
CA PRO A 146 -4.44 -8.70 -6.83
C PRO A 146 -5.40 -8.38 -5.67
N ILE A 147 -5.65 -9.40 -4.84
CA ILE A 147 -6.30 -9.27 -3.54
C ILE A 147 -5.28 -9.65 -2.47
N PHE A 148 -5.07 -8.78 -1.50
CA PHE A 148 -4.21 -9.05 -0.36
C PHE A 148 -4.99 -9.83 0.70
N PHE A 149 -4.45 -10.96 1.15
CA PHE A 149 -5.04 -11.78 2.21
C PHE A 149 -4.27 -11.56 3.51
N SER A 150 -4.99 -11.19 4.56
CA SER A 150 -4.38 -10.73 5.82
C SER A 150 -4.06 -11.89 6.76
N VAL A 151 -2.77 -12.04 7.07
CA VAL A 151 -2.29 -12.74 8.28
C VAL A 151 -2.08 -11.68 9.36
N ASP A 152 -3.17 -11.30 10.02
CA ASP A 152 -3.20 -10.25 11.05
C ASP A 152 -2.76 -10.79 12.43
N ASP A 153 -1.64 -11.52 12.48
CA ASP A 153 -1.14 -12.22 13.67
C ASP A 153 0.39 -12.43 13.61
N ASP A 154 1.05 -12.54 14.78
CA ASP A 154 2.50 -12.84 14.87
C ASP A 154 2.74 -14.37 14.88
N ILE A 155 2.67 -14.98 13.70
CA ILE A 155 2.80 -16.44 13.58
C ILE A 155 4.26 -16.90 13.46
N ASN A 156 4.54 -18.05 14.07
CA ASN A 156 5.84 -18.72 13.93
C ASN A 156 5.91 -19.62 12.68
N ARG A 157 7.12 -20.12 12.37
CA ARG A 157 7.35 -20.95 11.17
C ARG A 157 6.55 -22.25 11.17
N GLN A 158 6.30 -22.84 12.34
CA GLN A 158 5.49 -24.04 12.46
C GLN A 158 4.03 -23.77 12.07
N THR A 159 3.45 -22.67 12.56
CA THR A 159 2.08 -22.24 12.20
C THR A 159 1.99 -21.94 10.71
N TRP A 160 3.01 -21.29 10.14
CA TRP A 160 3.07 -21.10 8.70
C TRP A 160 3.05 -22.41 7.92
N ASN A 161 3.99 -23.31 8.20
CA ASN A 161 4.14 -24.58 7.47
C ASN A 161 2.92 -25.51 7.62
N SER A 162 2.31 -25.53 8.81
CA SER A 162 1.22 -26.45 9.14
C SER A 162 -0.13 -25.99 8.59
N VAL A 163 -0.44 -24.68 8.65
CA VAL A 163 -1.80 -24.21 8.36
C VAL A 163 -1.85 -23.00 7.41
N ALA A 164 -1.04 -21.96 7.62
CA ALA A 164 -1.15 -20.74 6.81
C ALA A 164 -0.74 -20.98 5.35
N LEU A 165 0.30 -21.78 5.12
CA LEU A 165 0.73 -22.17 3.77
C LEU A 165 -0.39 -22.93 3.02
N GLN A 166 -1.12 -23.80 3.72
CA GLN A 166 -2.25 -24.53 3.12
C GLN A 166 -3.40 -23.59 2.80
N TRP A 167 -3.67 -22.60 3.65
CA TRP A 167 -4.65 -21.55 3.37
C TRP A 167 -4.30 -20.76 2.11
N PHE A 168 -3.05 -20.32 1.94
CA PHE A 168 -2.59 -19.67 0.71
C PHE A 168 -2.68 -20.58 -0.52
N ARG A 169 -2.42 -21.89 -0.38
CA ARG A 169 -2.62 -22.85 -1.48
C ARG A 169 -4.09 -22.97 -1.89
N GLY A 170 -5.02 -22.95 -0.93
CA GLY A 170 -6.46 -22.90 -1.21
C GLY A 170 -6.88 -21.60 -1.89
N ILE A 171 -6.32 -20.46 -1.48
CA ILE A 171 -6.54 -19.18 -2.16
C ILE A 171 -6.07 -19.26 -3.61
N ASN A 172 -4.87 -19.80 -3.82
CA ASN A 172 -4.26 -19.93 -5.14
C ASN A 172 -4.99 -20.90 -6.06
N SER A 173 -5.71 -21.91 -5.55
CA SER A 173 -6.54 -22.77 -6.40
C SER A 173 -7.76 -22.04 -6.99
N VAL A 174 -8.13 -20.87 -6.44
CA VAL A 174 -9.23 -20.03 -6.94
C VAL A 174 -8.70 -18.85 -7.75
N LEU A 175 -7.73 -18.10 -7.20
CA LEU A 175 -7.24 -16.85 -7.79
C LEU A 175 -5.96 -17.02 -8.62
N GLY A 176 -5.21 -18.10 -8.42
CA GLY A 176 -3.86 -18.22 -8.94
C GLY A 176 -2.88 -17.25 -8.27
N VAL A 177 -1.61 -17.64 -8.24
CA VAL A 177 -0.54 -16.92 -7.51
C VAL A 177 -0.45 -15.44 -7.90
N GLN A 178 -0.56 -15.09 -9.19
CA GLN A 178 -0.36 -13.71 -9.65
C GLN A 178 -1.40 -12.70 -9.13
N ARG A 179 -2.58 -13.17 -8.69
CA ARG A 179 -3.63 -12.34 -8.09
C ARG A 179 -3.67 -12.43 -6.57
N THR A 180 -2.74 -13.15 -5.97
CA THR A 180 -2.68 -13.31 -4.51
C THR A 180 -1.59 -12.40 -3.95
N GLY A 181 -1.98 -11.53 -3.03
CA GLY A 181 -1.07 -10.79 -2.16
C GLY A 181 -1.20 -11.22 -0.70
N VAL A 182 -0.25 -10.82 0.12
CA VAL A 182 -0.25 -11.06 1.57
C VAL A 182 -0.12 -9.76 2.33
N TYR A 183 -0.93 -9.58 3.37
CA TYR A 183 -0.63 -8.66 4.46
C TYR A 183 -0.09 -9.44 5.66
N GLY A 184 1.00 -8.97 6.27
CA GLY A 184 1.57 -9.63 7.45
C GLY A 184 2.89 -9.03 7.91
N GLY A 185 3.51 -9.67 8.91
CA GLY A 185 4.85 -9.32 9.38
C GLY A 185 5.95 -9.72 8.39
N ILE A 186 7.18 -9.26 8.63
CA ILE A 186 8.33 -9.56 7.76
C ILE A 186 8.51 -11.05 7.50
N ASN A 187 8.36 -11.88 8.53
CA ASN A 187 8.50 -13.33 8.41
C ASN A 187 7.45 -13.93 7.48
N VAL A 188 6.18 -13.52 7.64
CA VAL A 188 5.08 -13.96 6.78
C VAL A 188 5.34 -13.56 5.32
N CYS A 189 5.75 -12.31 5.08
CA CYS A 189 6.12 -11.87 3.74
C CYS A 189 7.27 -12.70 3.17
N GLN A 190 8.34 -12.93 3.94
CA GLN A 190 9.49 -13.73 3.51
C GLN A 190 9.10 -15.17 3.16
N TRP A 191 8.28 -15.82 4.00
CA TRP A 191 7.86 -17.20 3.75
C TRP A 191 6.89 -17.31 2.57
N ALA A 192 5.94 -16.38 2.43
CA ALA A 192 5.04 -16.33 1.29
C ALA A 192 5.77 -16.18 -0.04
N ILE A 193 6.86 -15.39 -0.05
CA ILE A 193 7.74 -15.21 -1.21
C ILE A 193 8.53 -16.49 -1.48
N GLY A 194 9.19 -17.04 -0.45
CA GLY A 194 10.02 -18.24 -0.59
C GLY A 194 9.24 -19.48 -1.02
N ASP A 195 8.00 -19.63 -0.55
CA ASP A 195 7.12 -20.74 -0.92
C ASP A 195 6.33 -20.47 -2.22
N GLY A 196 6.54 -19.31 -2.86
CA GLY A 196 5.98 -18.99 -4.17
C GLY A 196 4.46 -18.82 -4.21
N VAL A 197 3.84 -18.42 -3.09
CA VAL A 197 2.37 -18.37 -2.97
C VAL A 197 1.74 -16.98 -3.17
N ILE A 198 2.54 -15.95 -3.41
CA ILE A 198 2.07 -14.59 -3.76
C ILE A 198 2.64 -14.12 -5.08
N GLY A 199 1.95 -13.22 -5.79
CA GLY A 199 2.31 -12.77 -7.13
C GLY A 199 3.46 -11.77 -7.20
N SER A 200 3.96 -11.53 -8.42
CA SER A 200 4.91 -10.46 -8.72
C SER A 200 4.17 -9.14 -8.89
N SER A 201 4.74 -8.06 -8.35
CA SER A 201 4.28 -6.71 -8.65
C SER A 201 4.73 -6.28 -10.05
N SER A 202 4.05 -5.28 -10.61
CA SER A 202 4.52 -4.56 -11.80
C SER A 202 5.81 -3.77 -11.55
N THR A 203 6.15 -3.52 -10.27
CA THR A 203 7.44 -2.94 -9.90
C THR A 203 8.52 -4.04 -9.88
N PRO A 204 9.59 -3.92 -10.68
CA PRO A 204 10.66 -4.91 -10.72
C PRO A 204 11.22 -5.24 -9.34
N GLY A 205 11.37 -6.53 -9.04
CA GLY A 205 11.90 -7.02 -7.76
C GLY A 205 10.91 -6.96 -6.59
N ARG A 206 9.68 -6.47 -6.78
CA ARG A 206 8.64 -6.43 -5.73
C ARG A 206 7.63 -7.55 -5.92
N ARG A 207 7.00 -7.95 -4.81
CA ARG A 207 5.92 -8.94 -4.73
C ARG A 207 4.67 -8.25 -4.18
N TRP A 208 3.52 -8.89 -4.29
CA TRP A 208 2.31 -8.42 -3.62
C TRP A 208 2.38 -8.69 -2.11
N ALA A 209 3.30 -8.02 -1.41
CA ALA A 209 3.53 -8.16 0.02
C ALA A 209 3.36 -6.83 0.74
N TRP A 210 2.23 -6.67 1.43
CA TRP A 210 1.94 -5.52 2.27
C TRP A 210 2.43 -5.80 3.69
N GLN A 211 3.64 -5.32 4.01
CA GLN A 211 4.27 -5.60 5.30
C GLN A 211 3.81 -4.62 6.39
N THR A 212 3.40 -5.13 7.55
CA THR A 212 3.14 -4.30 8.74
C THR A 212 4.38 -4.07 9.57
N ARG A 213 4.41 -3.00 10.36
CA ARG A 213 5.48 -2.76 11.35
C ARG A 213 5.36 -3.63 12.61
N SER A 214 4.13 -4.03 12.97
CA SER A 214 3.81 -4.62 14.28
C SER A 214 4.59 -5.89 14.58
N TRP A 215 4.82 -6.74 13.58
CA TRP A 215 5.52 -8.03 13.71
C TRP A 215 6.82 -8.06 12.88
N SER A 216 7.41 -6.88 12.66
CA SER A 216 8.58 -6.74 11.78
C SER A 216 9.82 -6.22 12.48
N LYS A 217 9.74 -5.87 13.77
CA LYS A 217 10.91 -5.53 14.62
C LYS A 217 11.84 -4.49 13.97
N GLY A 218 11.25 -3.49 13.30
CA GLY A 218 11.97 -2.43 12.59
C GLY A 218 12.56 -2.79 11.22
N GLN A 219 12.36 -4.02 10.74
CA GLN A 219 12.88 -4.50 9.47
C GLN A 219 11.86 -4.34 8.33
N VAL A 220 12.35 -4.26 7.09
CA VAL A 220 11.55 -4.23 5.86
C VAL A 220 12.12 -5.23 4.87
N HIS A 221 11.30 -6.18 4.41
CA HIS A 221 11.71 -7.11 3.37
C HIS A 221 11.93 -6.35 2.06
N PRO A 222 13.07 -6.55 1.34
CA PRO A 222 13.40 -5.76 0.16
C PRO A 222 12.39 -5.92 -0.99
N ALA A 223 11.71 -7.07 -1.06
CA ALA A 223 10.68 -7.34 -2.07
C ALA A 223 9.25 -6.95 -1.64
N ALA A 224 9.03 -6.44 -0.43
CA ALA A 224 7.72 -5.93 0.02
C ALA A 224 7.40 -4.55 -0.56
#